data_AF-A0A1W0Z4Y3-F1
#
_entry.id   AF-A0A1W0Z4Y3-F1
#
_cell.length_a   1.000
_cell.length_b   1.000
_cell.length_c   1.000
_cell.angle_alpha   90.00
_cell.angle_beta   90.00
_cell.angle_gamma   90.00
#
_symmetry.space_group_name_H-M   'P 1'
#
loop_
_entity.id
_entity.type
_entity.pdbx_description
1 polymer ?
#
loop_
_entity_poly.entity_id
_entity_poly.type
_entity_poly.pdbx_seq_one_letter_code
_entity_poly.pdbx_strand_id
1 'polypeptide(L)' 'MPELEITFTEQDAEILERVRQQQGLASIQQAAEWLVKRRLRLGARRLTGRDRALYVVHNNSRN' A
#
# COMPACT_ATOMS: atom_id res chain seq x y z
N MET A 1 -12.27 -4.57 -8.66
CA MET A 1 -10.92 -4.68 -9.27
C MET A 1 -11.05 -5.71 -10.39
N PRO A 2 -10.37 -5.55 -11.54
CA PRO A 2 -10.35 -6.59 -12.56
C PRO A 2 -9.88 -7.92 -11.95
N GLU A 3 -10.46 -9.03 -12.38
CA GLU A 3 -10.02 -10.36 -11.96
C GLU A 3 -8.64 -10.64 -12.54
N LEU A 4 -7.67 -10.90 -11.66
CA LEU A 4 -6.31 -11.26 -12.01
C LEU A 4 -6.01 -12.59 -11.34
N GLU A 5 -5.71 -13.61 -12.14
CA GLU A 5 -5.22 -14.87 -11.63
C GLU A 5 -3.74 -14.73 -11.28
N ILE A 6 -3.42 -14.92 -10.00
CA ILE A 6 -2.05 -14.95 -9.50
C ILE A 6 -1.82 -16.34 -8.90
N THR A 7 -0.93 -17.10 -9.49
CA THR A 7 -0.49 -18.39 -8.94
C THR A 7 0.57 -18.14 -7.88
N PHE A 8 0.39 -18.74 -6.71
CA PHE A 8 1.33 -18.66 -5.60
C PHE A 8 2.11 -19.97 -5.49
N THR A 9 3.39 -19.86 -5.17
CA THR A 9 4.14 -21.03 -4.68
C THR A 9 3.63 -21.43 -3.29
N GLU A 10 4.00 -22.61 -2.81
CA GLU A 10 3.67 -23.05 -1.46
C GLU A 10 4.27 -22.12 -0.40
N GLN A 11 5.50 -21.64 -0.64
CA GLN A 11 6.18 -20.67 0.21
C GLN A 11 5.45 -19.32 0.25
N ASP A 12 4.94 -18.85 -0.89
CA ASP A 12 4.11 -17.65 -0.95
C ASP A 12 2.82 -17.83 -0.16
N ALA A 13 2.18 -19.00 -0.26
CA ALA A 13 0.96 -19.32 0.47
C ALA A 13 1.16 -19.30 1.99
N GLU A 14 2.29 -19.83 2.49
CA GLU A 14 2.63 -19.75 3.91
C GLU A 14 2.78 -18.30 4.41
N ILE A 15 3.44 -17.46 3.63
CA ILE A 15 3.61 -16.03 3.97
C ILE A 15 2.24 -15.34 3.98
N LEU A 16 1.41 -15.59 2.97
CA LEU A 16 0.07 -15.02 2.88
C LEU A 16 -0.82 -15.49 4.02
N GLU A 17 -0.71 -16.73 4.46
CA GLU A 17 -1.46 -17.25 5.61
C GLU A 17 -1.05 -16.54 6.91
N ARG A 18 0.25 -16.27 7.12
CA ARG A 18 0.71 -15.46 8.26
C ARG A 18 0.11 -14.06 8.22
N VAL A 19 0.08 -13.42 7.05
CA VAL A 19 -0.54 -12.09 6.90
C VAL A 19 -2.04 -12.15 7.15
N ARG A 20 -2.72 -13.19 6.64
CA ARG A 20 -4.16 -13.41 6.84
C ARG A 20 -4.50 -13.44 8.33
N GLN A 21 -3.77 -14.23 9.10
CA GLN A 21 -3.97 -14.34 10.55
C GLN A 21 -3.65 -13.03 11.27
N GLN A 22 -2.53 -12.38 10.96
CA GLN A 22 -2.12 -11.11 11.59
C GLN A 22 -3.11 -9.96 11.36
N GLN A 23 -3.76 -9.93 10.19
CA GLN A 23 -4.68 -8.87 9.80
C GLN A 23 -6.16 -9.26 10.00
N GLY A 24 -6.45 -10.48 10.48
CA GLY A 24 -7.81 -10.97 10.69
C GLY A 24 -8.63 -11.11 9.41
N LEU A 25 -7.99 -11.54 8.31
CA LEU A 25 -8.62 -11.63 6.98
C LEU A 25 -9.29 -13.00 6.76
N ALA A 26 -10.33 -13.03 5.91
CA ALA A 26 -11.14 -14.21 5.69
C ALA A 26 -10.47 -15.26 4.78
N SER A 27 -9.57 -14.83 3.88
CA SER A 27 -8.94 -15.72 2.90
C SER A 27 -7.52 -15.28 2.51
N ILE A 28 -6.78 -16.21 1.92
CA ILE A 28 -5.44 -15.97 1.34
C ILE A 28 -5.52 -14.91 0.22
N GLN A 29 -6.58 -14.93 -0.58
CA GLN A 29 -6.82 -13.95 -1.64
C GLN A 29 -6.96 -12.53 -1.06
N GLN A 30 -7.67 -12.40 0.06
CA GLN A 30 -7.77 -11.10 0.76
C GLN A 30 -6.42 -10.66 1.33
N ALA A 31 -5.58 -11.58 1.80
CA ALA A 31 -4.23 -11.26 2.26
C ALA A 31 -3.34 -10.75 1.12
N ALA A 32 -3.42 -11.38 -0.06
CA ALA A 32 -2.71 -10.94 -1.26
C ALA A 32 -3.18 -9.54 -1.68
N GLU A 33 -4.50 -9.31 -1.77
CA GLU A 33 -5.07 -8.01 -2.09
C GLU A 33 -4.64 -6.94 -1.08
N TRP A 34 -4.67 -7.26 0.21
CA TRP A 34 -4.27 -6.36 1.29
C TRP A 34 -2.80 -5.95 1.16
N LEU A 35 -1.89 -6.90 0.89
CA LEU A 35 -0.46 -6.61 0.71
C LEU A 35 -0.20 -5.70 -0.48
N VAL A 36 -0.83 -5.99 -1.62
CA VAL A 36 -0.72 -5.15 -2.83
C VAL A 36 -1.19 -3.73 -2.52
N LYS A 37 -2.39 -3.58 -1.95
CA LYS A 37 -2.93 -2.26 -1.58
C LYS A 37 -2.02 -1.55 -0.58
N ARG A 38 -1.46 -2.25 0.42
CA ARG A 38 -0.54 -1.67 1.39
C ARG A 38 0.73 -1.17 0.72
N ARG A 39 1.33 -1.95 -0.19
CA ARG A 39 2.55 -1.56 -0.93
C ARG A 39 2.29 -0.35 -1.81
N LEU A 40 1.16 -0.32 -2.52
CA LEU A 40 0.76 0.83 -3.35
C LEU A 40 0.55 2.09 -2.51
N ARG A 41 -0.15 1.99 -1.37
CA ARG A 41 -0.32 3.13 -0.45
C ARG A 41 1.04 3.65 0.05
N LEU A 42 1.97 2.77 0.41
CA LEU A 42 3.31 3.17 0.84
C LEU A 42 4.12 3.81 -0.30
N GLY A 43 4.03 3.27 -1.52
CA GLY A 43 4.67 3.81 -2.71
C GLY A 43 4.14 5.20 -3.08
N ALA A 44 2.81 5.34 -3.11
CA ALA A 44 2.14 6.62 -3.34
C ALA A 44 2.58 7.67 -2.32
N ARG A 45 2.62 7.34 -1.02
CA ARG A 45 3.11 8.27 0.03
C ARG A 45 4.55 8.74 -0.19
N ARG A 46 5.42 7.87 -0.71
CA ARG A 46 6.81 8.21 -1.06
C ARG A 46 6.89 9.12 -2.29
N LEU A 47 6.12 8.80 -3.33
CA LEU A 47 6.10 9.57 -4.58
C LEU A 47 5.47 10.95 -4.41
N THR A 48 4.34 11.02 -3.71
CA THR A 48 3.58 12.27 -3.52
C THR A 48 4.05 13.07 -2.31
N GLY A 49 5.15 12.66 -1.67
CA GLY A 49 5.75 13.39 -0.54
C GLY A 49 4.76 13.67 0.59
N ARG A 50 4.22 12.64 1.23
CA ARG A 50 3.31 12.80 2.40
C ARG A 50 4.07 13.17 3.68
N ASP A 51 4.82 14.27 3.58
CA ASP A 51 5.42 15.08 4.65
C ASP A 51 6.03 16.40 4.13
N ARG A 52 5.93 16.71 2.84
CA ARG A 52 6.13 18.09 2.39
C ARG A 52 4.84 18.84 2.64
N ALA A 53 4.66 19.34 3.85
CA ALA A 53 3.70 20.41 4.08
C ALA A 53 4.01 21.52 3.06
N LEU A 54 3.07 21.79 2.16
CA LEU A 54 3.16 22.92 1.26
C LEU A 54 2.91 24.16 2.12
N TYR A 55 3.99 24.80 2.58
CA TYR A 55 3.90 26.08 3.25
C TYR A 55 3.59 27.15 2.20
N VAL A 56 2.58 27.96 2.49
CA VAL A 56 2.26 29.14 1.68
C VAL A 56 3.44 30.10 1.77
N VAL A 57 4.17 30.24 0.67
CA VAL A 57 5.20 31.27 0.53
C VAL A 57 4.50 32.60 0.26
N HIS A 58 4.46 33.47 1.26
CA HIS A 58 4.00 34.84 1.08
C HIS A 58 5.12 35.61 0.37
N ASN A 59 4.97 35.86 -0.94
CA ASN A 59 5.86 36.73 -1.67
C ASN A 59 5.66 38.17 -1.17
N ASN A 60 6.48 38.60 -0.21
CA ASN A 60 6.50 39.99 0.21
C ASN A 60 7.38 40.79 -0.76
N SER A 61 6.83 41.10 -1.93
CA SER A 61 7.42 42.09 -2.83
C SER A 61 7.34 43.45 -2.15
N ARG A 62 8.43 43.87 -1.51
CA ARG A 62 8.63 45.25 -1.07
C ARG A 62 8.97 46.09 -2.29
N ASN A 63 8.12 47.08 -2.54
CA ASN A 63 8.37 48.24 -3.39
C ASN A 63 9.33 49.20 -2.68
#